data_AF-A0A495IVS4-F1
#
_entry.id   AF-A0A495IVS4-F1
#
_cell.length_a   1.000
_cell.length_b   1.000
_cell.length_c   1.000
_cell.angle_alpha   90.00
_cell.angle_beta   90.00
_cell.angle_gamma   90.00
#
_symmetry.space_group_name_H-M   'P 1'
#
loop_
_entity.id
_entity.type
_entity.pdbx_description
1 polymer ?
#
loop_
_entity_poly.entity_id
_entity_poly.type
_entity_poly.pdbx_seq_one_letter_code
_entity_poly.pdbx_strand_id
1 'polypeptide(L)'
;MFHQFPAVSMNRKEVFFMSELNYQSIYAPYIKQFIAIKNGLGYAVIRAQWILLELDSFFVDNDVSELGITQQQVEHWRATRINDGQCTIYDKYCTLAEFCKYMCRIGYDCYIPRLPRKISGFIPYIFTNEQMMSIFQACDHYELFDRHLNTNLFIVPAVIRLLYSLRQRKSIIHLLSSVK
;
A
#
# COMPACT_ATOMS: atom_id res chain seq x y z
N MET A 1 -20.80 -45.30 17.91
CA MET A 1 -19.95 -45.16 16.71
C MET A 1 -20.01 -43.69 16.29
N PHE A 2 -19.16 -42.85 16.86
CA PHE A 2 -19.06 -41.43 16.50
C PHE A 2 -17.67 -41.20 15.93
N HIS A 3 -17.61 -40.88 14.65
CA HIS A 3 -16.39 -40.58 13.92
C HIS A 3 -15.73 -39.33 14.50
N GLN A 4 -14.49 -39.48 14.96
CA GLN A 4 -13.58 -38.36 15.22
C GLN A 4 -13.25 -37.68 13.88
N PHE A 5 -13.60 -36.41 13.74
CA PHE A 5 -13.02 -35.56 12.70
C PHE A 5 -11.67 -35.05 13.20
N PRO A 6 -10.56 -35.25 12.46
CA PRO A 6 -9.27 -34.75 12.88
C PRO A 6 -9.23 -33.23 12.70
N ALA A 7 -8.76 -32.53 13.73
CA ALA A 7 -8.41 -31.11 13.64
C ALA A 7 -7.24 -30.96 12.66
N VAL A 8 -7.55 -30.68 11.40
CA VAL A 8 -6.55 -30.22 10.43
C VAL A 8 -6.14 -28.82 10.85
N SER A 9 -4.99 -28.74 11.50
CA SER A 9 -4.24 -27.50 11.68
C SER A 9 -3.98 -26.91 10.29
N MET A 10 -4.83 -25.97 9.90
CA MET A 10 -4.64 -25.19 8.69
C MET A 10 -3.51 -24.20 8.96
N ASN A 11 -2.28 -24.68 8.78
CA ASN A 11 -1.12 -23.85 8.56
C ASN A 11 -1.42 -22.99 7.33
N ARG A 12 -2.03 -21.83 7.57
CA ARG A 12 -2.27 -20.82 6.54
C ARG A 12 -0.92 -20.21 6.20
N LYS A 13 -0.14 -20.94 5.42
CA LYS A 13 0.89 -20.33 4.59
C LYS A 13 0.11 -19.47 3.60
N GLU A 14 -0.09 -18.20 3.93
CA GLU A 14 -0.44 -17.18 2.95
C GLU A 14 0.78 -17.02 2.03
N VAL A 15 0.96 -18.01 1.16
CA VAL A 15 1.71 -17.85 -0.07
C VAL A 15 0.84 -16.89 -0.87
N PHE A 16 1.12 -15.59 -0.73
CA PHE A 16 0.63 -14.57 -1.65
C PHE A 16 1.05 -15.03 -3.05
N PHE A 17 0.14 -15.69 -3.75
CA PHE A 17 0.25 -16.00 -5.17
C PHE A 17 0.18 -14.64 -5.88
N MET A 18 1.31 -13.95 -5.95
CA MET A 18 1.48 -12.75 -6.75
C MET A 18 1.37 -13.20 -8.21
N SER A 19 0.29 -12.85 -8.90
CA SER A 19 0.25 -12.94 -10.36
C SER A 19 1.47 -12.19 -10.90
N GLU A 20 2.34 -12.87 -11.64
CA GLU A 20 3.46 -12.20 -12.29
C GLU A 20 2.91 -11.13 -13.24
N LEU A 21 3.18 -9.86 -12.94
CA LEU A 21 2.82 -8.79 -13.86
C LEU A 21 3.70 -8.91 -15.11
N ASN A 22 3.06 -8.80 -16.27
CA ASN A 22 3.74 -8.92 -17.55
C ASN A 22 4.21 -7.54 -18.03
N TYR A 23 5.51 -7.31 -17.99
CA TYR A 23 6.17 -6.12 -18.53
C TYR A 23 6.67 -6.40 -19.95
N GLN A 24 6.45 -5.47 -20.87
CA GLN A 24 6.68 -5.62 -22.31
C GLN A 24 7.68 -4.63 -22.91
N SER A 25 7.94 -3.48 -22.26
CA SER A 25 8.88 -2.50 -22.80
C SER A 25 10.34 -2.97 -22.71
N ILE A 26 11.26 -2.21 -23.31
CA ILE A 26 12.71 -2.40 -23.13
C ILE A 26 13.15 -2.36 -21.65
N TYR A 27 12.34 -1.75 -20.77
CA TYR A 27 12.60 -1.66 -19.34
C TYR A 27 12.17 -2.91 -18.56
N ALA A 28 11.39 -3.82 -19.17
CA ALA A 28 10.87 -5.03 -18.54
C ALA A 28 11.91 -5.86 -17.74
N PRO A 29 13.10 -6.21 -18.28
CA PRO A 29 14.09 -6.97 -17.51
C PRO A 29 14.60 -6.19 -16.30
N TYR A 30 14.75 -4.87 -16.41
CA TYR A 30 15.23 -4.01 -15.33
C TYR A 30 14.18 -3.81 -14.25
N ILE A 31 12.91 -3.69 -14.63
CA ILE A 31 11.77 -3.63 -13.70
C ILE A 31 11.71 -4.93 -12.88
N LYS A 32 11.81 -6.09 -13.53
CA LYS A 32 11.83 -7.40 -12.85
C LYS A 32 12.99 -7.51 -11.86
N GLN A 33 14.20 -7.09 -12.25
CA GLN A 33 15.36 -7.08 -11.36
C GLN A 33 15.17 -6.11 -10.17
N PHE A 34 14.69 -4.90 -10.41
CA PHE A 34 14.40 -3.92 -9.37
C PHE A 34 13.40 -4.44 -8.33
N ILE A 35 12.33 -5.08 -8.79
CA ILE A 35 11.32 -5.72 -7.93
C ILE A 35 11.94 -6.86 -7.12
N ALA A 36 12.74 -7.71 -7.74
CA ALA A 36 13.43 -8.82 -7.06
C ALA A 36 14.35 -8.33 -5.95
N ILE A 37 15.11 -7.24 -6.19
CA ILE A 37 15.96 -6.61 -5.17
C ILE A 37 15.11 -6.10 -4.01
N LYS A 38 14.01 -5.37 -4.27
CA LYS A 38 13.15 -4.84 -3.21
C LYS A 38 12.48 -5.94 -2.39
N ASN A 39 12.08 -7.04 -3.03
CA ASN A 39 11.56 -8.23 -2.33
C ASN A 39 12.62 -8.89 -1.45
N GLY A 40 13.86 -9.01 -1.94
CA GLY A 40 14.98 -9.57 -1.17
C GLY A 40 15.32 -8.76 0.09
N LEU A 41 14.99 -7.46 0.10
CA LEU A 41 15.13 -6.57 1.25
C LEU A 41 13.91 -6.57 2.19
N GLY A 42 12.86 -7.35 1.89
CA GLY A 42 11.66 -7.45 2.71
C GLY A 42 10.63 -6.34 2.54
N TYR A 43 10.71 -5.55 1.46
CA TYR A 43 9.70 -4.52 1.17
C TYR A 43 8.44 -5.13 0.53
N ALA A 44 7.27 -4.66 0.94
CA ALA A 44 6.03 -4.92 0.21
C ALA A 44 6.00 -4.13 -1.10
N VAL A 45 6.14 -4.81 -2.23
CA VAL A 45 6.30 -4.17 -3.55
C VAL A 45 5.04 -4.11 -4.41
N ILE A 46 3.91 -4.70 -3.99
CA ILE A 46 2.70 -4.82 -4.81
C ILE A 46 2.31 -3.50 -5.48
N ARG A 47 2.28 -2.41 -4.70
CA ARG A 47 1.94 -1.08 -5.23
C ARG A 47 2.97 -0.55 -6.22
N ALA A 48 4.26 -0.79 -5.97
CA ALA A 48 5.33 -0.41 -6.89
C ALA A 48 5.24 -1.21 -8.20
N GLN A 49 4.88 -2.50 -8.15
CA GLN A 49 4.73 -3.33 -9.35
C GLN A 49 3.66 -2.79 -10.30
N TRP A 50 2.50 -2.40 -9.78
CA TRP A 50 1.41 -1.78 -10.56
C TRP A 50 1.81 -0.42 -11.14
N ILE A 51 2.50 0.40 -10.36
CA ILE A 51 3.00 1.70 -10.84
C ILE A 51 4.02 1.50 -11.97
N LEU A 52 4.93 0.52 -11.82
CA LEU A 52 5.92 0.20 -12.85
C LEU A 52 5.27 -0.44 -14.08
N LEU A 53 4.16 -1.16 -13.92
CA LEU A 53 3.41 -1.71 -15.06
C LEU A 53 2.77 -0.59 -15.88
N GLU A 54 2.16 0.38 -15.19
CA GLU A 54 1.61 1.57 -15.85
C GLU A 54 2.68 2.36 -16.61
N LEU A 55 3.88 2.49 -16.01
CA LEU A 55 5.01 3.16 -16.65
C LEU A 55 5.54 2.35 -17.84
N ASP A 56 5.63 1.02 -17.71
CA ASP A 56 6.06 0.12 -18.78
C ASP A 56 5.11 0.18 -19.98
N SER A 57 3.79 0.15 -19.75
CA SER A 57 2.79 0.33 -20.81
C SER A 57 2.94 1.68 -21.50
N PHE A 58 3.21 2.77 -20.75
CA PHE A 58 3.48 4.07 -21.36
C PHE A 58 4.71 4.04 -22.28
N PHE A 59 5.78 3.33 -21.92
CA PHE A 59 6.96 3.21 -22.78
C PHE A 59 6.69 2.39 -24.04
N VAL A 60 5.84 1.36 -23.95
CA VAL A 60 5.36 0.61 -25.13
C VAL A 60 4.54 1.51 -26.04
N ASP A 61 3.57 2.24 -25.50
CA ASP A 61 2.66 3.12 -26.26
C ASP A 61 3.38 4.28 -26.96
N ASN A 62 4.58 4.65 -26.51
CA ASN A 62 5.40 5.72 -27.08
C ASN A 62 6.63 5.19 -27.86
N ASP A 63 6.66 3.90 -28.18
CA ASP A 63 7.72 3.23 -28.95
C ASP A 63 9.15 3.54 -28.44
N VAL A 64 9.31 3.60 -27.11
CA VAL A 64 10.60 3.90 -26.50
C VAL A 64 11.56 2.73 -26.71
N SER A 65 12.63 2.99 -27.45
CA SER A 65 13.62 2.00 -27.87
C SER A 65 15.00 2.21 -27.25
N GLU A 66 15.23 3.34 -26.58
CA GLU A 66 16.49 3.68 -25.93
C GLU A 66 16.38 3.68 -24.40
N LEU A 67 17.38 3.09 -23.73
CA LEU A 67 17.50 3.08 -22.29
C LEU A 67 18.08 4.40 -21.79
N GLY A 68 17.44 5.00 -20.80
CA GLY A 68 17.79 6.31 -20.28
C GLY A 68 16.55 7.18 -20.21
N ILE A 69 15.85 7.12 -19.07
CA ILE A 69 14.58 7.83 -18.91
C ILE A 69 14.86 9.34 -18.93
N THR A 70 14.30 10.06 -19.87
CA THR A 70 14.51 11.51 -20.01
C THR A 70 13.49 12.31 -19.21
N GLN A 71 13.81 13.57 -18.89
CA GLN A 71 12.86 14.48 -18.26
C GLN A 71 11.58 14.64 -19.09
N GLN A 72 11.73 14.74 -20.42
CA GLN A 72 10.60 14.88 -21.32
C GLN A 72 9.66 13.67 -21.24
N GLN A 73 10.19 12.44 -21.22
CA GLN A 73 9.37 11.23 -21.07
C GLN A 73 8.58 11.24 -19.75
N VAL A 74 9.22 11.67 -18.65
CA VAL A 74 8.54 11.78 -17.35
C VAL A 74 7.43 12.82 -17.38
N GLU A 75 7.64 13.96 -18.03
CA GLU A 75 6.63 15.01 -18.19
C GLU A 75 5.45 14.55 -19.05
N HIS A 76 5.71 13.82 -20.14
CA HIS A 76 4.69 13.24 -21.00
C HIS A 76 3.87 12.18 -20.26
N TRP A 77 4.54 11.28 -19.54
CA TRP A 77 3.86 10.30 -18.69
C TRP A 77 2.98 11.00 -17.65
N ARG A 78 3.49 12.06 -17.01
CA ARG A 78 2.71 12.85 -16.05
C ARG A 78 1.49 13.50 -16.69
N ALA A 79 1.59 14.02 -17.91
CA ALA A 79 0.46 14.62 -18.61
C ALA A 79 -0.70 13.63 -18.83
N THR A 80 -0.41 12.32 -18.92
CA THR A 80 -1.46 11.29 -19.02
C THR A 80 -2.23 11.05 -17.71
N ARG A 81 -1.72 11.52 -16.56
CA ARG A 81 -2.24 11.22 -15.21
C ARG A 81 -3.16 12.32 -14.66
N ILE A 82 -4.18 12.69 -15.43
CA ILE A 82 -5.10 13.79 -15.07
C ILE A 82 -6.02 13.49 -13.88
N ASN A 83 -6.33 12.20 -13.65
CA ASN A 83 -7.30 11.77 -12.64
C ASN A 83 -6.66 11.34 -11.31
N ASP A 84 -5.33 11.40 -11.21
CA ASP A 84 -4.63 10.97 -10.01
C ASP A 84 -4.63 12.06 -8.93
N GLY A 85 -5.06 11.69 -7.72
CA GLY A 85 -4.95 12.56 -6.56
C GLY A 85 -3.49 12.83 -6.17
N GLN A 86 -3.25 13.92 -5.43
CA GLN A 86 -1.90 14.37 -5.05
C GLN A 86 -1.08 13.30 -4.31
N CYS A 87 -1.71 12.50 -3.43
CA CYS A 87 -1.02 11.40 -2.73
C CYS A 87 -0.64 10.27 -3.70
N THR A 88 -1.53 9.92 -4.63
CA THR A 88 -1.27 8.89 -5.65
C THR A 88 -0.12 9.31 -6.57
N ILE A 89 -0.14 10.55 -7.04
CA ILE A 89 0.95 11.15 -7.80
C ILE A 89 2.27 11.12 -7.03
N TYR A 90 2.23 11.43 -5.73
CA TYR A 90 3.44 11.41 -4.89
C TYR A 90 4.04 10.00 -4.81
N ASP A 91 3.22 8.98 -4.56
CA ASP A 91 3.66 7.58 -4.52
C ASP A 91 4.25 7.13 -5.87
N LYS A 92 3.61 7.55 -6.95
CA LYS A 92 4.04 7.32 -8.34
C LYS A 92 5.42 7.91 -8.60
N TYR A 93 5.64 9.18 -8.23
CA TYR A 93 6.95 9.84 -8.35
C TYR A 93 8.02 9.23 -7.45
N CYS A 94 7.66 8.76 -6.25
CA CYS A 94 8.60 8.05 -5.39
C CYS A 94 9.10 6.77 -6.04
N THR A 95 8.17 5.95 -6.56
CA THR A 95 8.51 4.70 -7.25
C THR A 95 9.35 4.95 -8.49
N LEU A 96 8.98 5.93 -9.31
CA LEU A 96 9.73 6.34 -10.50
C LEU A 96 11.14 6.83 -10.15
N ALA A 97 11.28 7.70 -9.14
CA ALA A 97 12.58 8.22 -8.71
C ALA A 97 13.50 7.11 -8.17
N GLU A 98 12.96 6.14 -7.44
CA GLU A 98 13.71 4.97 -7.00
C GLU A 98 14.17 4.09 -8.18
N PHE A 99 13.29 3.88 -9.15
CA PHE A 99 13.63 3.13 -10.36
C PHE A 99 14.69 3.84 -11.21
N CYS A 100 14.56 5.15 -11.43
CA CYS A 100 15.59 5.93 -12.13
C CYS A 100 16.94 5.86 -11.41
N LYS A 101 16.97 5.97 -10.07
CA LYS A 101 18.21 5.80 -9.28
C LYS A 101 18.81 4.41 -9.46
N TYR A 102 17.97 3.37 -9.51
CA TYR A 102 18.42 2.02 -9.80
C TYR A 102 19.07 1.92 -11.19
N MET A 103 18.43 2.48 -12.22
CA MET A 103 18.96 2.52 -13.58
C MET A 103 20.31 3.27 -13.66
N CYS A 104 20.44 4.41 -12.97
CA CYS A 104 21.71 5.13 -12.82
C CYS A 104 22.79 4.26 -12.17
N ARG A 105 22.44 3.49 -11.14
CA ARG A 105 23.39 2.63 -10.42
C ARG A 105 23.94 1.49 -11.29
N ILE A 106 23.15 0.98 -12.24
CA ILE A 106 23.57 -0.08 -13.15
C ILE A 106 24.23 0.44 -14.43
N GLY A 107 24.32 1.77 -14.61
CA GLY A 107 25.11 2.41 -15.66
C GLY A 107 24.33 3.19 -16.72
N TYR A 108 23.00 3.33 -16.61
CA TYR A 108 22.20 4.12 -17.55
C TYR A 108 21.92 5.51 -17.01
N ASP A 109 22.19 6.55 -17.80
CA ASP A 109 21.86 7.91 -17.39
C ASP A 109 20.35 8.14 -17.46
N CYS A 110 19.71 8.31 -16.30
CA CYS A 110 18.28 8.53 -16.16
C CYS A 110 18.04 9.81 -15.40
N TYR A 111 17.12 10.63 -15.88
CA TYR A 111 16.59 11.75 -15.15
C TYR A 111 15.88 11.26 -13.87
N ILE A 112 16.34 11.73 -12.72
CA ILE A 112 15.72 11.44 -11.43
C ILE A 112 14.70 12.56 -11.13
N PRO A 113 13.38 12.28 -11.21
CA PRO A 113 12.38 13.32 -10.99
C PRO A 113 12.40 13.83 -9.56
N ARG A 114 12.22 15.14 -9.42
CA ARG A 114 11.99 15.76 -8.11
C ARG A 114 10.61 15.37 -7.60
N LEU A 115 10.56 14.96 -6.34
CA LEU A 115 9.30 14.56 -5.72
C LEU A 115 8.37 15.78 -5.58
N PRO A 116 7.10 15.67 -5.96
CA PRO A 116 6.14 16.73 -5.73
C PRO A 116 5.94 16.94 -4.24
N ARG A 117 5.53 18.14 -3.84
CA ARG A 117 5.25 18.41 -2.43
C ARG A 117 4.10 17.49 -1.96
N LYS A 118 4.35 16.75 -0.89
CA LYS A 118 3.31 15.97 -0.21
C LYS A 118 2.41 16.96 0.55
N ILE A 119 1.23 17.22 0.01
CA ILE A 119 0.20 18.03 0.67
C ILE A 119 -0.82 17.04 1.25
N SER A 120 -0.77 16.80 2.56
CA SER A 120 -1.84 16.07 3.23
C SER A 120 -2.92 17.05 3.66
N GLY A 121 -4.05 17.07 2.96
CA GLY A 121 -5.24 17.81 3.38
C GLY A 121 -6.02 17.14 4.52
N PHE A 122 -5.60 15.95 4.95
CA PHE A 122 -6.23 15.22 6.04
C PHE A 122 -5.84 15.85 7.37
N ILE A 123 -6.78 16.59 7.95
CA ILE A 123 -6.74 16.97 9.35
C ILE A 123 -7.49 15.86 10.10
N PRO A 124 -6.82 15.04 10.92
CA PRO A 124 -7.51 14.02 11.68
C PRO A 124 -8.56 14.67 12.58
N TYR A 125 -9.78 14.16 12.51
CA TYR A 125 -10.83 14.60 13.42
C TYR A 125 -10.46 14.16 14.85
N ILE A 126 -10.29 15.14 15.74
CA ILE A 126 -10.03 14.87 17.16
C ILE A 126 -11.39 14.92 17.86
N PHE A 127 -11.82 13.77 18.37
CA PHE A 127 -13.05 13.69 19.15
C PHE A 127 -12.97 14.56 20.41
N THR A 128 -14.05 15.29 20.69
CA THR A 128 -14.19 15.99 21.97
C THR A 128 -14.40 14.96 23.09
N ASN A 129 -14.22 15.41 24.35
CA ASN A 129 -14.48 14.55 25.51
C ASN A 129 -15.94 14.04 25.50
N GLU A 130 -16.90 14.89 25.14
CA GLU A 130 -18.31 14.52 25.04
C GLU A 130 -18.55 13.43 24.00
N GLN A 131 -17.95 13.56 22.82
CA GLN A 131 -18.06 12.56 21.76
C GLN A 131 -17.41 11.24 22.15
N MET A 132 -16.26 11.28 22.83
CA MET A 132 -15.63 10.07 23.36
C MET A 132 -16.49 9.39 24.42
N MET A 133 -17.15 10.16 25.29
CA MET A 133 -18.10 9.62 26.27
C MET A 133 -19.30 8.95 25.58
N SER A 134 -19.85 9.57 24.54
CA SER A 134 -20.93 8.96 23.74
C SER A 134 -20.48 7.68 23.05
N ILE A 135 -19.24 7.62 22.55
CA ILE A 135 -18.66 6.40 21.98
C ILE A 135 -18.54 5.32 23.05
N PHE A 136 -18.02 5.63 24.23
CA PHE A 136 -17.91 4.65 25.32
C PHE A 136 -19.28 4.11 25.73
N GLN A 137 -20.28 4.98 25.87
CA GLN A 137 -21.65 4.57 26.17
C GLN A 137 -22.21 3.67 25.08
N ALA A 138 -22.06 4.03 23.80
CA ALA A 138 -22.53 3.21 22.70
C ALA A 138 -21.87 1.81 22.68
N CYS A 139 -20.58 1.72 23.02
CA CYS A 139 -19.86 0.45 23.12
C CYS A 139 -20.34 -0.40 24.30
N ASP A 140 -20.65 0.21 25.44
CA ASP A 140 -21.10 -0.51 26.63
C ASP A 140 -22.52 -1.06 26.49
N HIS A 141 -23.37 -0.39 25.71
CA HIS A 141 -24.74 -0.83 25.42
C HIS A 141 -24.84 -1.66 24.14
N TYR A 142 -23.69 -2.06 23.56
CA TYR A 142 -23.66 -2.86 22.35
C TYR A 142 -23.95 -4.33 22.68
N GLU A 143 -25.23 -4.69 22.72
CA GLU A 143 -25.68 -6.06 22.96
C GLU A 143 -25.70 -6.88 21.66
N LEU A 144 -25.17 -8.10 21.73
CA LEU A 144 -25.22 -9.05 20.64
C LEU A 144 -26.60 -9.68 20.55
N PHE A 145 -27.28 -9.50 19.42
CA PHE A 145 -28.56 -10.14 19.15
C PHE A 145 -28.45 -11.68 19.00
N ASP A 146 -27.23 -12.19 18.77
CA ASP A 146 -26.95 -13.61 18.54
C ASP A 146 -25.88 -14.13 19.51
N ARG A 147 -26.20 -15.20 20.24
CA ARG A 147 -25.42 -15.79 21.35
C ARG A 147 -24.36 -16.79 20.89
N HIS A 148 -23.85 -16.64 19.66
CA HIS A 148 -22.73 -17.46 19.20
C HIS A 148 -21.41 -16.99 19.82
N LEU A 149 -20.80 -17.86 20.63
CA LEU A 149 -19.54 -17.73 21.39
C LEU A 149 -18.29 -17.38 20.56
N ASN A 150 -18.40 -17.23 19.23
CA ASN A 150 -17.31 -16.89 18.32
C ASN A 150 -17.24 -15.39 17.97
N THR A 151 -18.00 -14.54 18.65
CA THR A 151 -18.00 -13.10 18.39
C THR A 151 -16.95 -12.41 19.26
N ASN A 152 -15.84 -11.98 18.64
CA ASN A 152 -14.82 -11.11 19.26
C ASN A 152 -15.36 -9.74 19.71
N LEU A 153 -16.67 -9.54 19.78
CA LEU A 153 -17.33 -8.25 19.99
C LEU A 153 -17.33 -7.82 21.47
N PHE A 154 -17.21 -8.75 22.42
CA PHE A 154 -17.07 -8.43 23.85
C PHE A 154 -15.76 -7.69 24.18
N ILE A 155 -14.73 -7.80 23.32
CA ILE A 155 -13.44 -7.13 23.53
C ILE A 155 -13.47 -5.65 23.09
N VAL A 156 -14.45 -5.25 22.29
CA VAL A 156 -14.53 -3.91 21.67
C VAL A 156 -14.52 -2.79 22.72
N PRO A 157 -15.29 -2.84 23.82
CA PRO A 157 -15.27 -1.80 24.84
C PRO A 157 -13.92 -1.71 25.56
N ALA A 158 -13.20 -2.83 25.72
CA ALA A 158 -11.87 -2.87 26.32
C ALA A 158 -10.79 -2.30 25.37
N VAL A 159 -10.85 -2.68 24.08
CA VAL A 159 -9.93 -2.16 23.05
C VAL A 159 -10.08 -0.66 22.87
N ILE A 160 -11.31 -0.13 22.80
CA ILE A 160 -11.54 1.30 22.61
C ILE A 160 -11.04 2.13 23.81
N ARG A 161 -11.25 1.65 25.05
CA ARG A 161 -10.70 2.29 26.26
C ARG A 161 -9.18 2.20 26.31
N LEU A 162 -8.61 1.07 25.92
CA LEU A 162 -7.16 0.88 25.83
C LEU A 162 -6.57 1.87 24.81
N LEU A 163 -7.13 1.97 23.61
CA LEU A 163 -6.68 2.91 22.58
C LEU A 163 -6.80 4.38 23.02
N TYR A 164 -7.84 4.74 23.79
CA TYR A 164 -7.98 6.08 24.36
C TYR A 164 -6.93 6.39 25.43
N SER A 165 -6.63 5.41 26.31
CA SER A 165 -5.62 5.55 27.36
C SER A 165 -4.18 5.55 26.81
N LEU A 166 -3.93 4.79 25.74
CA LEU A 166 -2.67 4.73 25.00
C LEU A 166 -2.57 5.93 24.05
N ARG A 167 -2.48 7.12 24.63
CA ARG A 167 -2.30 8.38 23.91
C ARG A 167 -0.88 8.51 23.30
N GLN A 168 -0.37 7.48 22.64
CA GLN A 168 0.89 7.52 21.91
C GLN A 168 0.63 7.88 20.43
N ARG A 169 1.12 9.06 20.09
CA ARG A 169 0.93 9.74 18.81
C ARG A 169 1.66 8.97 17.70
N LYS A 170 0.94 8.68 16.62
CA LYS A 170 1.40 8.41 15.23
C LYS A 170 1.41 6.96 14.68
N SER A 171 1.26 5.89 15.46
CA SER A 171 1.45 4.53 14.90
C SER A 171 0.19 3.73 14.52
N ILE A 172 -1.01 4.10 15.00
CA ILE A 172 -2.23 3.29 14.79
C ILE A 172 -2.93 3.57 13.45
N ILE A 173 -2.61 4.68 12.77
CA ILE A 173 -3.16 4.99 11.44
C ILE A 173 -2.80 3.88 10.43
N HIS A 174 -1.70 3.15 10.66
CA HIS A 174 -1.31 2.04 9.77
C HIS A 174 -2.11 0.75 10.00
N LEU A 175 -2.69 0.54 11.19
CA LEU A 175 -3.42 -0.69 11.51
C LEU A 175 -4.84 -0.71 10.92
N LEU A 176 -5.46 0.47 10.72
CA LEU A 176 -6.80 0.58 10.13
C LEU A 176 -6.79 0.58 8.59
N SER A 177 -5.63 0.71 7.94
CA SER A 177 -5.52 0.62 6.47
C SER A 177 -5.33 -0.81 5.94
N SER A 178 -5.12 -1.80 6.80
CA SER A 178 -4.91 -3.20 6.41
C SER A 178 -6.17 -4.08 6.50
N VAL A 179 -7.35 -3.48 6.67
CA VAL A 179 -8.65 -4.20 6.67
C VAL A 179 -9.53 -3.77 5.49
N LYS A 180 -8.92 -3.57 4.31
CA LYS A 180 -9.63 -3.53 3.03
C LYS A 180 -9.02 -4.52 2.07
#